data_AF-A0A139A505-F1
#
_entry.id   AF-A0A139A505-F1
#
_cell.length_a   1.000
_cell.length_b   1.000
_cell.length_c   1.000
_cell.angle_alpha   90.00
_cell.angle_beta   90.00
_cell.angle_gamma   90.00
#
_symmetry.space_group_name_H-M   'P 1'
#
loop_
_entity.id
_entity.type
_entity.pdbx_description
1 polymer ?
#
loop_
_entity_poly.entity_id
_entity_poly.type
_entity_poly.pdbx_seq_one_letter_code
_entity_poly.pdbx_strand_id
1 'polypeptide(L)' 'MAGDDDVSPPAMQVTREQLREARVPLAKRDYCAHLYIPLEKCRERTLRMPWKCSHEQHVYDYCEYME' A
#
# COMPACT_ATOMS: atom_id res chain seq x y z
N MET A 1 -21.39 -6.65 -19.65
CA MET A 1 -21.04 -6.82 -18.22
C MET A 1 -20.02 -5.73 -17.91
N ALA A 2 -20.34 -4.81 -16.99
CA ALA A 2 -19.51 -3.66 -16.65
C ALA A 2 -18.58 -3.97 -15.48
N GLY A 3 -17.45 -3.26 -15.39
CA GLY A 3 -16.40 -3.40 -14.37
C GLY A 3 -15.09 -3.83 -15.02
N ASP A 4 -14.23 -2.91 -15.50
CA ASP A 4 -13.12 -2.30 -14.73
C ASP A 4 -12.13 -3.42 -14.32
N ASP A 5 -10.93 -3.53 -14.90
CA ASP A 5 -9.79 -2.71 -14.51
C ASP A 5 -8.85 -2.39 -15.69
N ASP A 6 -8.58 -1.09 -15.82
CA ASP A 6 -7.61 -0.41 -16.66
C ASP A 6 -6.20 -1.01 -16.54
N VAL A 7 -5.71 -1.66 -17.61
CA VAL A 7 -4.28 -2.05 -17.75
C VAL A 7 -3.49 -0.79 -18.09
N SER A 8 -3.29 0.07 -17.09
CA SER A 8 -2.33 1.16 -17.14
C SER A 8 -1.00 0.64 -16.58
N PRO A 9 0.16 0.98 -17.20
CA PRO A 9 1.47 0.60 -16.65
C PRO A 9 1.55 1.02 -15.17
N PRO A 10 2.29 0.33 -14.29
CA PRO A 10 2.29 0.61 -12.85
C PRO A 10 2.81 2.04 -12.62
N ALA A 11 1.91 3.01 -12.71
CA ALA A 11 2.19 4.38 -12.45
C ALA A 11 2.38 4.45 -10.94
N MET A 12 3.52 4.98 -10.52
CA MET A 12 3.73 5.26 -9.11
C MET A 12 2.65 6.27 -8.69
N GLN A 13 1.56 5.77 -8.10
CA GLN A 13 0.36 6.55 -7.75
C GLN A 13 0.61 7.54 -6.60
N VAL A 14 1.85 7.62 -6.13
CA VAL A 14 2.24 8.29 -4.90
C VAL A 14 3.44 9.18 -5.15
N THR A 15 3.38 10.41 -4.65
CA THR A 15 4.52 11.32 -4.75
C THR A 15 5.59 10.97 -3.71
N ARG A 16 6.85 11.30 -4.00
CA ARG A 16 7.97 11.10 -3.06
C ARG A 16 7.73 11.77 -1.70
N GLU A 17 6.96 12.85 -1.68
CA GLU A 17 6.59 13.59 -0.47
C GLU A 17 5.60 12.80 0.39
N GLN A 18 4.61 12.15 -0.22
CA GLN A 18 3.64 11.30 0.48
C GLN A 18 4.31 10.05 1.11
N LEU A 19 5.29 9.45 0.43
CA LEU A 19 6.09 8.35 1.01
C LEU A 19 6.93 8.79 2.22
N ARG A 20 7.42 10.03 2.18
CA ARG A 20 8.19 10.62 3.27
C ARG A 20 7.30 10.94 4.48
N GLU A 21 6.13 11.51 4.23
CA GLU A 21 5.15 11.82 5.27
C GLU A 21 4.67 10.55 5.97
N ALA A 22 4.34 9.50 5.21
CA ALA A 22 3.92 8.20 5.74
C ALA A 22 5.07 7.34 6.32
N ARG A 23 6.28 7.90 6.42
CA ARG A 23 7.48 7.24 6.99
C ARG A 23 7.75 5.83 6.41
N VAL A 24 7.51 5.67 5.11
CA VAL A 24 7.71 4.38 4.43
C VAL A 24 9.21 4.06 4.39
N PRO A 25 9.63 2.86 4.88
CA PRO A 25 11.02 2.45 4.85
C PRO A 25 11.51 2.32 3.41
N LEU A 26 12.81 2.54 3.18
CA LEU A 26 13.41 2.54 1.83
C LEU A 26 13.14 1.24 1.06
N ALA A 27 13.05 0.12 1.77
CA ALA A 27 12.81 -1.21 1.21
C ALA A 27 11.37 -1.47 0.77
N LYS A 28 10.44 -0.52 0.97
CA LYS A 28 9.02 -0.65 0.60
C LYS A 28 8.54 0.51 -0.26
N ARG A 29 9.47 1.14 -0.99
CA ARG A 29 9.21 2.30 -1.86
C ARG A 29 9.05 1.88 -3.32
N ASP A 30 8.46 0.71 -3.50
CA ASP A 30 8.27 0.06 -4.80
C ASP A 30 6.93 0.50 -5.41
N TYR A 31 6.57 -0.08 -6.56
CA TYR A 31 5.32 0.28 -7.24
C TYR A 31 4.08 0.02 -6.36
N CYS A 32 4.15 -0.96 -5.45
CA CYS A 32 3.13 -1.27 -4.45
C CYS A 32 3.06 -0.30 -3.24
N ALA A 33 3.93 0.71 -3.15
CA ALA A 33 3.99 1.60 -1.98
C ALA A 33 2.70 2.41 -1.71
N HIS A 34 1.84 2.56 -2.72
CA HIS A 34 0.51 3.15 -2.60
C HIS A 34 -0.44 2.38 -1.68
N LEU A 35 -0.26 1.06 -1.56
CA LEU A 35 -1.00 0.19 -0.65
C LEU A 35 -0.38 0.18 0.76
N TYR A 36 0.91 0.51 0.89
CA TYR A 36 1.59 0.54 2.17
C TYR A 36 1.19 1.75 3.03
N ILE A 37 0.89 2.89 2.41
CA ILE A 37 0.43 4.11 3.10
C ILE A 37 -0.85 3.88 3.93
N PRO A 38 -1.94 3.32 3.38
CA PRO A 38 -3.14 3.05 4.17
C PRO A 38 -2.88 2.01 5.27
N LEU A 39 -1.99 1.04 5.04
CA LEU A 39 -1.59 0.07 6.06
C LEU A 39 -0.90 0.74 7.26
N GLU A 40 0.06 1.63 7.02
CA GLU A 40 0.73 2.35 8.11
C GLU A 40 -0.25 3.27 8.86
N LYS A 41 -1.14 3.97 8.15
CA LYS A 41 -2.21 4.76 8.79
C LYS A 41 -3.13 3.90 9.66
N CYS A 42 -3.49 2.70 9.21
CA CYS A 42 -4.25 1.75 10.01
C CYS A 42 -3.47 1.29 11.25
N ARG A 43 -2.18 0.99 11.10
CA ARG A 43 -1.28 0.60 12.20
C ARG A 43 -1.12 1.70 13.24
N GLU A 44 -0.99 2.95 12.83
CA GLU A 44 -0.93 4.10 13.75
C GLU A 44 -2.23 4.25 14.55
N ARG A 45 -3.38 4.19 13.88
CA ARG A 45 -4.70 4.30 14.54
C ARG A 45 -5.01 3.15 15.49
N THR A 46 -4.56 1.94 15.15
CA THR A 46 -4.90 0.72 15.90
C THR A 46 -3.80 0.29 16.85
N LEU A 47 -2.76 1.11 17.07
CA LEU A 47 -1.60 0.76 17.89
C LEU A 47 -0.95 -0.57 17.46
N ARG A 48 -0.88 -0.82 16.15
CA ARG A 48 -0.29 -2.02 15.54
C ARG A 48 -0.92 -3.34 16.01
N MET A 49 -2.24 -3.34 16.25
CA MET A 49 -2.98 -4.57 16.53
C MET A 49 -2.93 -5.53 15.31
N PRO A 50 -2.51 -6.80 15.49
CA PRO A 50 -2.27 -7.70 14.37
C PRO A 50 -3.52 -8.13 13.60
N TRP A 51 -4.71 -8.05 14.22
CA TRP A 51 -5.98 -8.48 13.61
C TRP A 51 -6.82 -7.37 12.97
N LYS A 52 -6.51 -6.08 13.22
CA LYS A 52 -7.37 -4.98 12.74
C LYS A 52 -7.06 -4.49 11.33
N CYS A 53 -5.82 -4.65 10.87
CA CYS A 53 -5.34 -4.16 9.57
C CYS A 53 -5.00 -5.31 8.62
N SER A 54 -5.66 -6.47 8.77
CA SER A 54 -5.33 -7.68 8.02
C SER A 54 -5.71 -7.59 6.54
N HIS A 55 -6.75 -6.81 6.20
CA HIS A 55 -7.16 -6.62 4.82
C HIS A 55 -6.11 -5.81 4.04
N GLU A 56 -5.65 -4.68 4.59
CA GLU A 56 -4.63 -3.84 3.99
C GLU A 56 -3.28 -4.55 3.90
N GLN A 57 -2.97 -5.42 4.86
CA GLN A 57 -1.80 -6.30 4.78
C GLN A 57 -1.93 -7.29 3.61
N HIS A 58 -3.04 -8.02 3.54
CA HIS A 58 -3.25 -9.00 2.48
C HIS A 58 -3.20 -8.38 1.08
N VAL A 59 -3.75 -7.17 0.90
CA VAL A 59 -3.71 -6.48 -0.39
C VAL A 59 -2.28 -6.03 -0.74
N TYR A 60 -1.50 -5.54 0.23
CA TYR A 60 -0.09 -5.21 0.04
C TYR A 60 0.75 -6.45 -0.30
N ASP A 61 0.59 -7.53 0.47
CA ASP A 61 1.32 -8.79 0.28
C ASP A 61 0.98 -9.43 -1.08
N TYR A 62 -0.28 -9.34 -1.52
CA TYR A 62 -0.70 -9.81 -2.83
C TYR A 62 -0.07 -9.00 -3.97
N CYS A 63 0.06 -7.67 -3.79
CA CYS A 63 0.75 -6.82 -4.76
C CYS A 63 2.24 -7.19 -4.85
N GLU A 64 2.93 -7.34 -3.72
CA GLU A 64 4.33 -7.79 -3.71
C GLU A 64 4.51 -9.20 -4.29
N TYR A 65 3.52 -10.07 -4.16
CA TYR A 65 3.56 -11.41 -4.75
C TYR A 65 3.36 -11.41 -6.28
N MET A 66 2.59 -10.46 -6.80
CA MET A 66 2.31 -10.33 -8.24
C MET A 66 3.36 -9.52 -9.01
N GLU A 67 4.20 -8.75 -8.31
CA GLU A 67 5.34 -8.00 -8.88
C GLU A 67 6.41 -8.94 -9.45
#